data_AF-A0A2Z7CWB0-F1
#
_entry.id   AF-A0A2Z7CWB0-F1
#
_cell.length_a   1.000
_cell.length_b   1.000
_cell.length_c   1.000
_cell.angle_alpha   90.00
_cell.angle_beta   90.00
_cell.angle_gamma   90.00
#
_symmetry.space_group_name_H-M   'P 1'
#
loop_
_entity.id
_entity.type
_entity.pdbx_description
1 polymer ?
#
loop_
_entity_poly.entity_id
_entity_poly.type
_entity_poly.pdbx_seq_one_letter_code
_entity_poly.pdbx_strand_id
1 'polypeptide(L)'
;MATQNANHPHFNLPVTDKNQPPIINIFSYQDFKTARNQHLKTSNKATKLAGSLSSMLRLHIETQIQKSVDRPKLNALNIEEKQNTPAMSPKEDISQKWREIQGSRDWEDLLDPLQPGLRKEIIKYGEFAQATYDAFDFDLFSEYCGSCMYNRHKFFDKLGLGKSGYNVTRYIYAMSHMDLPQWLEKSRFVDTWSKDSNWIGFVAISDDQESQRIGRRDVVVAWRGTVAPSEWYDNMQRKLEPIGQGQAKVEHGFLSIYTSKCDKTRYNKHSASEQVMKEVKRLVHLYQKKGEQVSLTITGHSLGGALGLLNAYEAAKNFPGLSISVVSFASPRVGNIAFRDELYQLGVKTLRLTIKQDVVPKMPGIVLNESLQRFDDITGTLEWVYTHVGVELKLDIRSSPYLKKRLNLVGFHMLETYLHLVDGFHGSGSEFRGNSRRDLTLVNKDCDMLIDELRIPPNWYQLANKGLVQNHHGRWVKPTRDPEDVPSPSMESLQNNALGLGDSYGLESSFGFST
;
A
#
# COMPACT_ATOMS: atom_id res chain seq x y z
N MET A 1 41.78 -76.60 -21.63
CA MET A 1 43.13 -76.12 -22.02
C MET A 1 42.94 -74.69 -22.51
N ALA A 2 43.58 -73.64 -22.05
CA ALA A 2 44.62 -73.45 -21.05
C ALA A 2 44.48 -72.03 -20.48
N THR A 3 44.91 -71.92 -19.23
CA THR A 3 45.17 -70.72 -18.42
C THR A 3 46.15 -69.73 -19.08
N GLN A 4 46.06 -68.43 -18.77
CA GLN A 4 47.18 -67.66 -18.18
C GLN A 4 46.81 -66.24 -17.73
N ASN A 5 47.22 -65.94 -16.50
CA ASN A 5 47.34 -64.63 -15.85
C ASN A 5 48.45 -63.77 -16.47
N ALA A 6 48.32 -62.44 -16.43
CA ALA A 6 49.40 -61.52 -15.99
C ALA A 6 48.98 -60.02 -15.96
N ASN A 7 48.94 -59.48 -14.74
CA ASN A 7 49.38 -58.17 -14.22
C ASN A 7 49.33 -56.84 -15.03
N HIS A 8 48.68 -55.89 -14.35
CA HIS A 8 48.64 -54.41 -14.42
C HIS A 8 50.00 -53.67 -14.38
N PRO A 9 50.08 -52.37 -14.80
CA PRO A 9 49.76 -51.24 -13.90
C PRO A 9 48.95 -50.05 -14.49
N HIS A 10 48.12 -49.48 -13.60
CA HIS A 10 47.56 -48.11 -13.42
C HIS A 10 47.60 -47.08 -14.58
N PHE A 11 46.53 -46.33 -14.87
CA PHE A 11 46.01 -45.24 -14.01
C PHE A 11 44.50 -44.94 -14.20
N ASN A 12 43.89 -44.45 -13.11
CA ASN A 12 42.47 -44.29 -12.80
C ASN A 12 41.66 -43.27 -13.64
N LEU A 13 40.39 -43.59 -13.92
CA LEU A 13 39.24 -42.66 -13.90
C LEU A 13 37.96 -43.42 -13.49
N PRO A 14 37.17 -42.95 -12.50
CA PRO A 14 35.99 -43.67 -12.01
C PRO A 14 34.72 -43.34 -12.80
N VAL A 15 33.97 -44.40 -13.13
CA VAL A 15 32.59 -44.36 -13.65
C VAL A 15 31.64 -44.30 -12.46
N THR A 16 30.71 -43.33 -12.46
CA THR A 16 29.68 -43.18 -11.43
C THR A 16 28.44 -44.00 -11.76
N ASP A 17 28.02 -44.78 -10.76
CA ASP A 17 26.88 -45.68 -10.77
C ASP A 17 25.56 -44.89 -10.73
N LYS A 18 24.65 -45.20 -11.65
CA LYS A 18 23.27 -44.68 -11.67
C LYS A 18 22.36 -45.80 -11.19
N ASN A 19 21.79 -45.67 -9.99
CA ASN A 19 20.42 -46.10 -9.65
C ASN A 19 20.11 -45.87 -8.16
N GLN A 20 19.50 -44.72 -7.85
CA GLN A 20 18.61 -44.53 -6.69
C GLN A 20 17.42 -43.66 -7.14
N PRO A 21 16.17 -43.99 -6.78
CA PRO A 21 15.02 -43.16 -7.11
C PRO A 21 15.08 -41.83 -6.32
N PRO A 22 14.69 -40.69 -6.92
CA PRO A 22 14.74 -39.43 -6.20
C PRO A 22 13.68 -39.46 -5.09
N ILE A 23 14.13 -39.20 -3.86
CA ILE A 23 13.27 -38.86 -2.74
C ILE A 23 12.53 -37.56 -3.12
N ILE A 24 11.23 -37.66 -3.33
CA ILE A 24 10.36 -36.51 -3.60
C ILE A 24 10.19 -35.78 -2.27
N ASN A 25 11.03 -34.77 -2.05
CA ASN A 25 10.77 -33.77 -1.02
C ASN A 25 9.56 -32.94 -1.47
N ILE A 26 8.51 -32.93 -0.64
CA ILE A 26 7.32 -32.10 -0.84
C ILE A 26 7.70 -30.66 -0.49
N PHE A 27 7.91 -29.82 -1.50
CA PHE A 27 8.25 -28.41 -1.34
C PHE A 27 7.01 -27.53 -1.17
N SER A 28 7.12 -26.51 -0.33
CA SER A 28 6.07 -25.52 -0.10
C SER A 28 6.11 -24.40 -1.14
N TYR A 29 4.99 -23.71 -1.37
CA TYR A 29 4.82 -22.66 -2.39
C TYR A 29 5.77 -21.45 -2.23
N GLN A 30 6.38 -21.27 -1.06
CA GLN A 30 7.37 -20.21 -0.83
C GLN A 30 8.79 -20.57 -1.31
N ASP A 31 9.14 -21.86 -1.39
CA ASP A 31 10.45 -22.29 -1.89
C ASP A 31 10.62 -21.94 -3.39
N PHE A 32 9.51 -21.84 -4.12
CA PHE A 32 9.48 -21.37 -5.51
C PHE A 32 9.73 -19.86 -5.67
N LYS A 33 9.43 -19.02 -4.65
CA LYS A 33 9.79 -17.58 -4.68
C LYS A 33 11.31 -17.41 -4.61
N THR A 34 12.01 -18.27 -3.87
CA THR A 34 13.47 -18.21 -3.74
C THR A 34 14.19 -18.82 -4.95
N ALA A 35 13.61 -19.83 -5.60
CA ALA A 35 14.20 -20.50 -6.77
C ALA A 35 14.32 -19.59 -8.02
N ARG A 36 13.58 -18.48 -8.09
CA ARG A 36 13.68 -17.50 -9.18
C ARG A 36 15.03 -16.77 -9.23
N ASN A 37 15.85 -16.86 -8.17
CA ASN A 37 17.13 -16.16 -8.06
C ASN A 37 18.32 -16.78 -8.81
N GLN A 38 18.18 -17.93 -9.49
CA GLN A 38 19.34 -18.60 -10.12
C GLN A 38 19.38 -18.59 -11.65
N HIS A 39 18.31 -18.22 -12.34
CA HIS A 39 18.31 -18.23 -13.80
C HIS A 39 17.85 -16.89 -14.39
N LEU A 40 18.83 -15.98 -14.55
CA LEU A 40 19.02 -15.01 -15.66
C LEU A 40 19.96 -13.89 -15.16
N LYS A 41 21.27 -14.16 -15.18
CA LYS A 41 22.31 -13.17 -14.94
C LYS A 41 22.69 -12.47 -16.25
N THR A 42 22.24 -11.23 -16.44
CA THR A 42 23.01 -10.24 -17.20
C THR A 42 23.53 -9.20 -16.22
N SER A 43 24.85 -9.24 -16.00
CA SER A 43 25.56 -8.45 -14.98
C SER A 43 25.78 -7.03 -15.47
N ASN A 44 25.01 -6.05 -14.98
CA ASN A 44 25.32 -4.63 -15.15
C ASN A 44 26.02 -4.05 -13.91
N LYS A 45 26.84 -3.01 -14.10
CA LYS A 45 27.57 -2.32 -13.00
C LYS A 45 26.62 -1.75 -11.92
N ALA A 46 25.39 -1.39 -12.30
CA ALA A 46 24.34 -0.93 -11.38
C ALA A 46 23.90 -2.01 -10.37
N THR A 47 23.74 -3.26 -10.81
CA THR A 47 23.39 -4.40 -9.93
C THR A 47 24.45 -4.71 -8.88
N LYS A 48 25.75 -4.52 -9.20
CA LYS A 48 26.84 -4.68 -8.22
C LYS A 48 26.83 -3.58 -7.16
N LEU A 49 26.51 -2.36 -7.56
CA LEU A 49 26.45 -1.19 -6.67
C LEU A 49 25.22 -1.27 -5.74
N ALA A 50 24.07 -1.71 -6.26
CA ALA A 50 22.86 -2.00 -5.48
C ALA A 50 23.07 -3.14 -4.48
N GLY A 51 23.74 -4.22 -4.88
CA GLY A 51 24.11 -5.32 -3.98
C GLY A 51 25.04 -4.88 -2.84
N SER A 52 26.00 -4.00 -3.13
CA SER A 52 26.93 -3.44 -2.13
C SER A 52 26.24 -2.48 -1.14
N LEU A 53 25.26 -1.69 -1.62
CA LEU A 53 24.48 -0.82 -0.75
C LEU A 53 23.51 -1.61 0.15
N SER A 54 22.90 -2.68 -0.38
CA SER A 54 22.05 -3.58 0.40
C SER A 54 22.83 -4.31 1.49
N SER A 55 24.07 -4.76 1.21
CA SER A 55 24.93 -5.39 2.21
C SER A 55 25.42 -4.39 3.26
N MET A 56 25.81 -3.18 2.86
CA MET A 56 26.22 -2.12 3.79
C MET A 56 25.06 -1.66 4.68
N LEU A 57 23.85 -1.56 4.13
CA LEU A 57 22.62 -1.24 4.87
C LEU A 57 22.27 -2.34 5.87
N ARG A 58 22.38 -3.62 5.48
CA ARG A 58 22.22 -4.76 6.40
C ARG A 58 23.22 -4.68 7.55
N LEU A 59 24.51 -4.45 7.27
CA LEU A 59 25.56 -4.34 8.29
C LEU A 59 25.30 -3.19 9.28
N HIS A 60 24.90 -2.01 8.78
CA HIS A 60 24.58 -0.87 9.63
C HIS A 60 23.38 -1.15 10.55
N ILE A 61 22.33 -1.79 10.01
CA ILE A 61 21.12 -2.12 10.76
C ILE A 61 21.40 -3.24 11.78
N GLU A 62 22.15 -4.28 11.42
CA GLU A 62 22.56 -5.36 12.34
C GLU A 62 23.33 -4.80 13.54
N THR A 63 24.26 -3.88 13.31
CA THR A 63 25.08 -3.26 14.37
C THR A 63 24.24 -2.45 15.38
N GLN A 64 23.14 -1.85 14.93
CA GLN A 64 22.22 -1.08 15.78
C GLN A 64 21.25 -1.98 16.58
N ILE A 65 20.85 -3.13 16.00
CA ILE A 65 19.95 -4.08 16.65
C ILE A 65 20.67 -4.86 17.76
N GLN A 66 21.93 -5.26 17.54
CA GLN A 66 22.69 -6.10 18.47
C GLN A 66 22.92 -5.44 19.85
N LYS A 67 22.87 -4.10 19.93
CA LYS A 67 23.21 -3.34 21.15
C LYS A 67 22.07 -3.24 22.20
N SER A 68 20.90 -3.86 22.00
CA SER A 68 19.72 -3.58 22.86
C SER A 68 18.79 -4.76 23.18
N VAL A 69 19.34 -5.93 23.49
CA VAL A 69 18.53 -7.12 23.81
C VAL A 69 18.40 -7.31 25.33
N ASP A 70 17.46 -6.60 25.94
CA ASP A 70 16.76 -7.08 27.14
C ASP A 70 15.32 -7.44 26.74
N ARG A 71 14.91 -8.68 27.08
CA ARG A 71 13.56 -9.21 26.84
C ARG A 71 12.72 -8.99 28.11
N PRO A 72 11.68 -8.14 28.09
CA PRO A 72 10.65 -8.23 29.12
C PRO A 72 9.91 -9.56 28.97
N LYS A 73 9.70 -10.28 30.08
CA LYS A 73 8.84 -11.48 30.10
C LYS A 73 7.39 -11.03 29.99
N LEU A 74 6.72 -11.34 28.89
CA LEU A 74 5.28 -11.13 28.75
C LEU A 74 4.54 -12.25 29.50
N ASN A 75 3.69 -11.90 30.47
CA ASN A 75 2.94 -12.88 31.25
C ASN A 75 1.71 -13.39 30.48
N ALA A 76 1.41 -14.69 30.59
CA ALA A 76 0.30 -15.34 29.90
C ALA A 76 -1.08 -14.70 30.21
N LEU A 77 -1.28 -14.22 31.45
CA LEU A 77 -2.50 -13.54 31.89
C LEU A 77 -2.82 -12.27 31.06
N ASN A 78 -1.79 -11.51 30.67
CA ASN A 78 -1.97 -10.30 29.86
C ASN A 78 -2.40 -10.61 28.42
N ILE A 79 -2.12 -11.82 27.91
CA ILE A 79 -2.49 -12.25 26.56
C ILE A 79 -3.97 -12.65 26.54
N GLU A 80 -4.41 -13.43 27.52
CA GLU A 80 -5.80 -13.88 27.64
C GLU A 80 -6.77 -12.72 27.90
N GLU A 81 -6.40 -11.76 28.75
CA GLU A 81 -7.21 -10.55 28.95
C GLU A 81 -7.41 -9.77 27.64
N LYS A 82 -6.34 -9.61 26.84
CA LYS A 82 -6.40 -8.87 25.58
C LYS A 82 -7.32 -9.55 24.55
N GLN A 83 -7.31 -10.88 24.49
CA GLN A 83 -8.20 -11.66 23.61
C GLN A 83 -9.69 -11.49 23.97
N ASN A 84 -10.00 -11.16 25.22
CA ASN A 84 -11.37 -10.98 25.70
C ASN A 84 -11.87 -9.52 25.64
N THR A 85 -11.13 -8.61 25.02
CA THR A 85 -11.55 -7.21 24.82
C THR A 85 -12.08 -6.96 23.40
N PRO A 86 -13.02 -6.00 23.22
CA PRO A 86 -13.48 -5.65 21.87
C PRO A 86 -12.31 -5.17 21.00
N ALA A 87 -12.22 -5.69 19.77
CA ALA A 87 -11.14 -5.40 18.82
C ALA A 87 -11.08 -3.93 18.34
N MET A 88 -12.07 -3.11 18.71
CA MET A 88 -12.16 -1.70 18.32
C MET A 88 -12.28 -0.80 19.56
N SER A 89 -11.58 0.34 19.49
CA SER A 89 -11.80 1.45 20.43
C SER A 89 -13.18 2.08 20.21
N PRO A 90 -13.83 2.67 21.24
CA PRO A 90 -15.13 3.33 21.11
C PRO A 90 -15.12 4.45 20.06
N LYS A 91 -16.26 4.69 19.39
CA LYS A 91 -16.41 5.79 18.42
C LYS A 91 -16.73 7.07 19.20
N GLU A 92 -15.75 7.96 19.31
CA GLU A 92 -15.93 9.31 19.87
C GLU A 92 -16.60 10.22 18.82
N ASP A 93 -17.45 11.13 19.29
CA ASP A 93 -17.91 12.26 18.48
C ASP A 93 -16.76 13.27 18.37
N ILE A 94 -16.29 13.47 17.15
CA ILE A 94 -15.19 14.38 16.83
C ILE A 94 -15.67 15.57 15.98
N SER A 95 -16.99 15.75 15.87
CA SER A 95 -17.62 16.78 15.03
C SER A 95 -17.15 18.20 15.36
N GLN A 96 -16.88 18.51 16.62
CA GLN A 96 -16.39 19.84 17.02
C GLN A 96 -14.88 20.03 16.77
N LYS A 97 -14.13 18.93 16.65
CA LYS A 97 -12.66 18.94 16.54
C LYS A 97 -12.15 18.47 15.17
N TRP A 98 -13.05 18.29 14.20
CA TRP A 98 -12.71 17.61 12.95
C TRP A 98 -11.61 18.31 12.17
N ARG A 99 -11.56 19.65 12.19
CA ARG A 99 -10.53 20.44 11.50
C ARG A 99 -9.15 20.19 12.09
N GLU A 100 -9.05 20.09 13.41
CA GLU A 100 -7.81 19.78 14.12
C GLU A 100 -7.36 18.35 13.82
N ILE A 101 -8.29 17.39 13.83
CA ILE A 101 -8.03 15.99 13.46
C ILE A 101 -7.57 15.86 12.00
N GLN A 102 -8.05 16.75 11.12
CA GLN A 102 -7.62 16.86 9.72
C GLN A 102 -6.38 17.74 9.52
N GLY A 103 -5.71 18.16 10.61
CA GLY A 103 -4.42 18.82 10.56
C GLY A 103 -4.47 20.32 10.32
N SER A 104 -5.58 21.02 10.63
CA SER A 104 -5.66 22.48 10.46
C SER A 104 -4.53 23.25 11.15
N ARG A 105 -4.01 22.71 12.26
CA ARG A 105 -2.83 23.19 13.02
C ARG A 105 -1.64 22.22 12.92
N ASP A 106 -1.52 21.50 11.80
CA ASP A 106 -0.42 20.55 11.56
C ASP A 106 -0.24 19.51 12.70
N TRP A 107 -1.36 19.12 13.31
CA TRP A 107 -1.44 18.19 14.44
C TRP A 107 -0.57 18.56 15.66
N GLU A 108 -0.26 19.84 15.83
CA GLU A 108 0.39 20.38 17.03
C GLU A 108 -0.37 19.93 18.29
N ASP A 109 0.37 19.41 19.28
CA ASP A 109 -0.14 18.84 20.54
C ASP A 109 -1.11 17.65 20.41
N LEU A 110 -1.28 17.09 19.21
CA LEU A 110 -2.15 15.92 19.00
C LEU A 110 -1.38 14.61 18.81
N LEU A 111 -0.08 14.68 18.52
CA LEU A 111 0.76 13.51 18.19
C LEU A 111 1.56 12.98 19.38
N ASP A 112 1.89 13.82 20.36
CA ASP A 112 2.73 13.43 21.50
C ASP A 112 2.29 14.16 22.79
N PRO A 113 1.41 13.55 23.62
CA PRO A 113 0.85 12.22 23.45
C PRO A 113 -0.20 12.14 22.33
N LEU A 114 -0.27 10.99 21.66
CA LEU A 114 -1.21 10.74 20.58
C LEU A 114 -2.65 10.70 21.10
N GLN A 115 -3.44 11.69 20.66
CA GLN A 115 -4.83 11.86 21.09
C GLN A 115 -5.71 10.66 20.66
N PRO A 116 -6.62 10.17 21.53
CA PRO A 116 -7.48 9.02 21.24
C PRO A 116 -8.29 9.12 19.94
N GLY A 117 -8.98 10.25 19.72
CA GLY A 117 -9.74 10.50 18.49
C GLY A 117 -8.85 10.45 17.24
N LEU A 118 -7.67 11.08 17.27
CA LEU A 118 -6.73 11.08 16.14
C LEU A 118 -6.18 9.68 15.87
N ARG A 119 -5.77 8.93 16.91
CA ARG A 119 -5.32 7.54 16.80
C ARG A 119 -6.33 6.69 16.05
N LYS A 120 -7.61 6.84 16.38
CA LYS A 120 -8.69 6.07 15.76
C LYS A 120 -8.89 6.44 14.29
N GLU A 121 -8.84 7.72 13.95
CA GLU A 121 -8.96 8.15 12.54
C GLU A 121 -7.75 7.69 11.72
N ILE A 122 -6.53 7.76 12.26
CA ILE A 122 -5.33 7.19 11.62
C ILE A 122 -5.54 5.70 11.35
N ILE A 123 -5.98 4.92 12.35
CA ILE A 123 -6.24 3.49 12.18
C ILE A 123 -7.31 3.25 11.11
N LYS A 124 -8.42 4.01 11.10
CA LYS A 124 -9.48 3.89 10.09
C LYS A 124 -8.94 4.11 8.67
N TYR A 125 -8.19 5.19 8.44
CA TYR A 125 -7.60 5.47 7.13
C TYR A 125 -6.51 4.44 6.76
N GLY A 126 -5.82 3.88 7.74
CA GLY A 126 -4.91 2.75 7.58
C GLY A 126 -5.61 1.46 7.18
N GLU A 127 -6.76 1.15 7.78
CA GLU A 127 -7.59 -0.01 7.41
C GLU A 127 -8.14 0.12 6.00
N PHE A 128 -8.48 1.33 5.55
CA PHE A 128 -8.85 1.57 4.15
C PHE A 128 -7.68 1.35 3.19
N ALA A 129 -6.45 1.71 3.57
CA ALA A 129 -5.27 1.35 2.80
C ALA A 129 -5.02 -0.17 2.82
N GLN A 130 -5.19 -0.86 3.96
CA GLN A 130 -5.04 -2.32 4.07
C GLN A 130 -6.10 -3.06 3.25
N ALA A 131 -7.33 -2.56 3.22
CA ALA A 131 -8.41 -3.11 2.41
C ALA A 131 -8.04 -3.22 0.92
N THR A 132 -7.14 -2.35 0.43
CA THR A 132 -6.63 -2.46 -0.94
C THR A 132 -5.66 -3.63 -1.17
N TYR A 133 -5.00 -4.13 -0.13
CA TYR A 133 -4.23 -5.37 -0.25
C TYR A 133 -5.15 -6.57 -0.09
N ASP A 134 -6.01 -6.55 0.94
CA ASP A 134 -6.88 -7.68 1.28
C ASP A 134 -7.89 -8.03 0.17
N ALA A 135 -8.30 -7.05 -0.63
CA ALA A 135 -9.23 -7.23 -1.75
C ALA A 135 -8.55 -7.47 -3.11
N PHE A 136 -7.23 -7.34 -3.22
CA PHE A 136 -6.55 -7.46 -4.51
C PHE A 136 -6.28 -8.93 -4.85
N ASP A 137 -6.59 -9.33 -6.09
CA ASP A 137 -6.36 -10.68 -6.58
C ASP A 137 -4.88 -10.86 -6.98
N PHE A 138 -4.09 -11.42 -6.06
CA PHE A 138 -2.68 -11.80 -6.27
C PHE A 138 -2.50 -13.21 -6.86
N ASP A 139 -3.57 -13.97 -7.11
CA ASP A 139 -3.45 -15.33 -7.63
C ASP A 139 -3.05 -15.30 -9.11
N LEU A 140 -1.79 -15.61 -9.41
CA LEU A 140 -1.28 -15.72 -10.79
C LEU A 140 -2.00 -16.78 -11.63
N PHE A 141 -2.73 -17.71 -11.01
CA PHE A 141 -3.57 -18.70 -11.70
C PHE A 141 -5.03 -18.23 -11.84
N SER A 142 -5.35 -17.02 -11.41
CA SER A 142 -6.65 -16.37 -11.63
C SER A 142 -6.67 -15.69 -12.99
N GLU A 143 -7.75 -15.89 -13.74
CA GLU A 143 -8.06 -15.13 -14.96
C GLU A 143 -8.26 -13.63 -14.64
N TYR A 144 -8.54 -13.33 -13.36
CA TYR A 144 -8.81 -12.00 -12.83
C TYR A 144 -7.66 -11.43 -11.98
N CYS A 145 -6.48 -12.09 -12.00
CA CYS A 145 -5.26 -11.60 -11.35
C CYS A 145 -5.02 -10.13 -11.70
N GLY A 146 -4.81 -9.27 -10.71
CA GLY A 146 -4.67 -7.83 -10.93
C GLY A 146 -5.92 -7.00 -10.64
N SER A 147 -7.07 -7.62 -10.39
CA SER A 147 -8.33 -6.93 -10.11
C SER A 147 -8.69 -6.90 -8.62
N CYS A 148 -9.69 -6.10 -8.23
CA CYS A 148 -10.33 -6.20 -6.91
C CYS A 148 -11.28 -7.39 -6.89
N MET A 149 -11.16 -8.33 -5.95
CA MET A 149 -11.94 -9.57 -5.82
C MET A 149 -13.44 -9.36 -5.60
N TYR A 150 -13.87 -8.19 -5.12
CA TYR A 150 -15.24 -7.95 -4.68
C TYR A 150 -15.90 -6.80 -5.42
N ASN A 151 -17.21 -6.89 -5.62
CA ASN A 151 -18.06 -5.79 -6.05
C ASN A 151 -18.01 -4.65 -5.02
N ARG A 152 -18.03 -3.40 -5.51
CA ARG A 152 -17.97 -2.19 -4.65
C ARG A 152 -19.03 -2.14 -3.55
N HIS A 153 -20.23 -2.68 -3.79
CA HIS A 153 -21.33 -2.68 -2.83
C HIS A 153 -21.13 -3.71 -1.70
N LYS A 154 -20.34 -4.76 -1.96
CA LYS A 154 -20.00 -5.81 -0.99
C LYS A 154 -18.61 -5.60 -0.37
N PHE A 155 -17.84 -4.62 -0.85
CA PHE A 155 -16.42 -4.46 -0.57
C PHE A 155 -16.11 -4.40 0.93
N PHE A 156 -16.71 -3.46 1.65
CA PHE A 156 -16.45 -3.31 3.08
C PHE A 156 -17.00 -4.48 3.90
N ASP A 157 -18.16 -5.03 3.54
CA ASP A 157 -18.73 -6.18 4.26
C ASP A 157 -17.87 -7.44 4.12
N LYS A 158 -17.37 -7.72 2.91
CA LYS A 158 -16.47 -8.86 2.65
C LYS A 158 -15.13 -8.76 3.39
N LEU A 159 -14.69 -7.54 3.69
CA LEU A 159 -13.44 -7.25 4.39
C LEU A 159 -13.63 -7.03 5.91
N GLY A 160 -14.83 -7.21 6.45
CA GLY A 160 -15.11 -6.99 7.87
C GLY A 160 -15.13 -5.50 8.29
N LEU A 161 -15.20 -4.59 7.32
CA LEU A 161 -15.22 -3.13 7.49
C LEU A 161 -16.62 -2.51 7.31
N GLY A 162 -17.69 -3.32 7.28
CA GLY A 162 -19.07 -2.84 7.10
C GLY A 162 -19.55 -1.82 8.14
N LYS A 163 -18.91 -1.77 9.33
CA LYS A 163 -19.18 -0.78 10.40
C LYS A 163 -18.34 0.50 10.29
N SER A 164 -17.57 0.66 9.22
CA SER A 164 -16.75 1.85 8.97
C SER A 164 -17.60 3.11 8.80
N GLY A 165 -18.82 2.97 8.27
CA GLY A 165 -19.71 4.08 7.94
C GLY A 165 -19.35 4.75 6.61
N TYR A 166 -18.75 4.00 5.68
CA TYR A 166 -18.37 4.47 4.36
C TYR A 166 -18.91 3.53 3.28
N ASN A 167 -19.19 4.09 2.11
CA ASN A 167 -19.64 3.34 0.93
C ASN A 167 -18.69 3.58 -0.23
N VAL A 168 -18.22 2.52 -0.89
CA VAL A 168 -17.38 2.63 -2.09
C VAL A 168 -18.22 3.08 -3.27
N THR A 169 -17.82 4.17 -3.91
CA THR A 169 -18.53 4.73 -5.06
C THR A 169 -17.83 4.44 -6.39
N ARG A 170 -16.49 4.31 -6.39
CA ARG A 170 -15.71 4.11 -7.61
C ARG A 170 -14.46 3.28 -7.37
N TYR A 171 -14.12 2.40 -8.32
CA TYR A 171 -12.82 1.76 -8.40
C TYR A 171 -11.89 2.51 -9.36
N ILE A 172 -10.60 2.46 -9.06
CA ILE A 172 -9.55 3.14 -9.81
C ILE A 172 -8.63 2.07 -10.39
N TYR A 173 -8.32 2.21 -11.68
CA TYR A 173 -7.42 1.31 -12.40
C TYR A 173 -6.24 2.10 -12.96
N ALA A 174 -5.04 1.55 -12.86
CA ALA A 174 -3.83 2.14 -13.41
C ALA A 174 -3.12 1.19 -14.38
N MET A 175 -2.41 1.80 -15.33
CA MET A 175 -1.46 1.14 -16.22
C MET A 175 -0.09 1.82 -16.13
N SER A 176 0.94 1.19 -16.67
CA SER A 176 2.28 1.78 -16.79
C SER A 176 2.87 1.44 -18.16
N HIS A 177 3.35 2.46 -18.89
CA HIS A 177 4.00 2.35 -20.21
C HIS A 177 5.50 2.02 -20.15
N MET A 178 6.10 1.96 -18.96
CA MET A 178 7.48 1.47 -18.79
C MET A 178 7.54 -0.03 -19.15
N ASP A 179 8.69 -0.54 -19.59
CA ASP A 179 8.96 -1.99 -19.66
C ASP A 179 8.36 -2.64 -18.40
N LEU A 180 7.28 -3.39 -18.61
CA LEU A 180 6.24 -3.59 -17.61
C LEU A 180 6.84 -3.93 -16.25
N PRO A 181 6.70 -3.06 -15.23
CA PRO A 181 7.40 -3.27 -13.98
C PRO A 181 6.86 -4.53 -13.29
N GLN A 182 7.75 -5.31 -12.65
CA GLN A 182 7.45 -6.64 -12.08
C GLN A 182 6.30 -6.65 -11.06
N TRP A 183 5.87 -5.49 -10.55
CA TRP A 183 4.73 -5.35 -9.64
C TRP A 183 3.36 -5.41 -10.30
N LEU A 184 3.28 -5.27 -11.63
CA LEU A 184 2.02 -5.46 -12.35
C LEU A 184 1.71 -6.96 -12.35
N GLU A 185 0.92 -7.39 -11.37
CA GLU A 185 0.46 -8.76 -11.25
C GLU A 185 -0.36 -9.15 -12.48
N LYS A 186 0.01 -10.25 -13.11
CA LYS A 186 -0.64 -10.77 -14.32
C LYS A 186 -0.99 -12.23 -14.13
N SER A 187 -2.09 -12.65 -14.75
CA SER A 187 -2.35 -14.07 -14.89
C SER A 187 -1.26 -14.73 -15.75
N ARG A 188 -0.99 -16.00 -15.48
CA ARG A 188 -0.14 -16.84 -16.33
C ARG A 188 -0.85 -17.31 -17.60
N PHE A 189 -2.16 -17.08 -17.72
CA PHE A 189 -2.97 -17.49 -18.86
C PHE A 189 -3.07 -16.39 -19.93
N VAL A 190 -3.36 -16.78 -21.19
CA VAL A 190 -3.45 -15.86 -22.35
C VAL A 190 -4.74 -15.03 -22.32
N ASP A 191 -5.81 -15.58 -21.73
CA ASP A 191 -7.12 -14.97 -21.57
C ASP A 191 -7.22 -14.27 -20.21
N THR A 192 -6.56 -13.12 -20.09
CA THR A 192 -6.62 -12.29 -18.88
C THR A 192 -7.71 -11.23 -18.98
N TRP A 193 -8.30 -10.85 -17.84
CA TRP A 193 -9.30 -9.78 -17.80
C TRP A 193 -8.75 -8.43 -18.30
N SER A 194 -7.46 -8.15 -18.05
CA SER A 194 -6.68 -7.06 -18.62
C SER A 194 -5.21 -7.48 -18.81
N LYS A 195 -4.50 -6.94 -19.82
CA LYS A 195 -3.09 -7.28 -20.10
C LYS A 195 -2.11 -6.25 -19.52
N ASP A 196 -2.64 -5.09 -19.15
CA ASP A 196 -1.91 -3.84 -19.00
C ASP A 196 -2.50 -2.94 -17.89
N SER A 197 -3.56 -3.41 -17.20
CA SER A 197 -4.23 -2.66 -16.13
C SER A 197 -4.34 -3.48 -14.86
N ASN A 198 -4.06 -2.85 -13.71
CA ASN A 198 -4.41 -3.39 -12.40
C ASN A 198 -5.33 -2.42 -11.65
N TRP A 199 -6.18 -2.97 -10.79
CA TRP A 199 -6.89 -2.20 -9.78
C TRP A 199 -5.89 -1.60 -8.80
N ILE A 200 -5.99 -0.29 -8.55
CA ILE A 200 -5.02 0.48 -7.77
C ILE A 200 -5.65 1.26 -6.62
N GLY A 201 -6.96 1.14 -6.40
CA GLY A 201 -7.61 1.82 -5.30
C GLY A 201 -9.09 2.08 -5.51
N PHE A 202 -9.66 2.85 -4.59
CA PHE A 202 -11.07 3.19 -4.61
C PHE A 202 -11.36 4.59 -4.07
N VAL A 203 -12.52 5.11 -4.44
CA VAL A 203 -13.16 6.29 -3.84
C VAL A 203 -14.34 5.84 -3.01
N ALA A 204 -14.45 6.35 -1.80
CA ALA A 204 -15.56 6.10 -0.89
C ALA A 204 -16.09 7.40 -0.29
N ILE A 205 -17.30 7.34 0.24
CA ILE A 205 -17.99 8.47 0.87
C ILE A 205 -18.57 8.03 2.21
N SER A 206 -18.43 8.87 3.23
CA SER A 206 -19.07 8.64 4.53
C SER A 206 -20.59 8.66 4.41
N ASP A 207 -21.26 7.80 5.17
CA ASP A 207 -22.72 7.83 5.33
C ASP A 207 -23.17 8.93 6.30
N ASP A 208 -24.48 9.08 6.49
CA ASP A 208 -25.04 10.17 7.30
C ASP A 208 -24.69 10.04 8.78
N GLN A 209 -24.63 8.81 9.30
CA GLN A 209 -24.30 8.56 10.71
C GLN A 209 -22.83 8.90 10.99
N GLU A 210 -21.93 8.45 10.12
CA GLU A 210 -20.51 8.74 10.24
C GLU A 210 -20.24 10.23 9.98
N SER A 211 -20.92 10.86 9.02
CA SER A 211 -20.81 12.29 8.73
C SER A 211 -21.23 13.15 9.93
N GLN A 212 -22.29 12.77 10.65
CA GLN A 212 -22.69 13.42 11.90
C GLN A 212 -21.60 13.28 12.96
N ARG A 213 -21.05 12.07 13.15
CA ARG A 213 -19.98 11.80 14.14
C ARG A 213 -18.71 12.59 13.86
N ILE A 214 -18.35 12.75 12.58
CA ILE A 214 -17.10 13.43 12.17
C ILE A 214 -17.30 14.90 11.80
N GLY A 215 -18.54 15.41 11.86
CA GLY A 215 -18.90 16.81 11.63
C GLY A 215 -18.84 17.29 10.17
N ARG A 216 -18.72 16.38 9.20
CA ARG A 216 -18.61 16.71 7.77
C ARG A 216 -18.85 15.49 6.89
N ARG A 217 -19.18 15.72 5.62
CA ARG A 217 -19.14 14.70 4.58
C ARG A 217 -17.70 14.48 4.13
N ASP A 218 -17.12 13.37 4.52
CA ASP A 218 -15.75 12.99 4.15
C ASP A 218 -15.75 12.09 2.91
N VAL A 219 -15.15 12.61 1.83
CA VAL A 219 -14.77 11.82 0.65
C VAL A 219 -13.41 11.20 0.93
N VAL A 220 -13.28 9.89 0.74
CA VAL A 220 -12.02 9.16 0.93
C VAL A 220 -11.51 8.62 -0.39
N VAL A 221 -10.22 8.77 -0.63
CA VAL A 221 -9.51 8.05 -1.69
C VAL A 221 -8.44 7.16 -1.06
N ALA A 222 -8.52 5.86 -1.30
CA ALA A 222 -7.52 4.90 -0.83
C ALA A 222 -6.73 4.35 -2.02
N TRP A 223 -5.42 4.54 -1.99
CA TRP A 223 -4.50 4.06 -3.02
C TRP A 223 -3.77 2.81 -2.55
N ARG A 224 -3.78 1.78 -3.39
CA ARG A 224 -3.02 0.55 -3.22
C ARG A 224 -1.53 0.81 -3.46
N GLY A 225 -0.70 0.25 -2.60
CA GLY A 225 0.73 0.17 -2.85
C GLY A 225 1.12 -1.13 -3.58
N THR A 226 2.33 -1.61 -3.31
CA THR A 226 2.91 -2.78 -3.98
C THR A 226 3.28 -3.86 -2.96
N VAL A 227 3.01 -5.13 -3.29
CA VAL A 227 3.32 -6.28 -2.41
C VAL A 227 4.78 -6.74 -2.50
N ALA A 228 5.50 -6.36 -3.55
CA ALA A 228 6.96 -6.52 -3.67
C ALA A 228 7.68 -5.16 -3.78
N PRO A 229 7.72 -4.34 -2.71
CA PRO A 229 8.32 -3.01 -2.76
C PRO A 229 9.78 -3.03 -3.26
N SER A 230 10.57 -4.03 -2.88
CA SER A 230 11.97 -4.19 -3.32
C SER A 230 12.14 -4.25 -4.84
N GLU A 231 11.28 -5.02 -5.52
CA GLU A 231 11.32 -5.16 -6.99
C GLU A 231 10.88 -3.87 -7.68
N TRP A 232 9.99 -3.09 -7.05
CA TRP A 232 9.59 -1.79 -7.55
C TRP A 232 10.69 -0.72 -7.36
N TYR A 233 11.36 -0.70 -6.21
CA TYR A 233 12.46 0.25 -5.95
C TYR A 233 13.64 0.07 -6.90
N ASP A 234 13.97 -1.17 -7.26
CA ASP A 234 15.04 -1.47 -8.21
C ASP A 234 14.73 -0.94 -9.62
N ASN A 235 13.43 -0.79 -9.95
CA ASN A 235 12.94 -0.26 -11.23
C ASN A 235 12.69 1.26 -11.21
N MET A 236 12.77 1.93 -10.07
CA MET A 236 12.65 3.39 -10.00
C MET A 236 13.84 4.04 -10.71
N GLN A 237 13.56 4.82 -11.74
CA GLN A 237 14.60 5.47 -12.56
C GLN A 237 15.26 6.66 -11.84
N ARG A 238 14.77 7.03 -10.64
CA ARG A 238 15.22 8.20 -9.85
C ARG A 238 15.20 9.50 -10.67
N LYS A 239 14.35 9.54 -11.69
CA LYS A 239 14.18 10.66 -12.60
C LYS A 239 13.07 11.54 -12.07
N LEU A 240 13.37 12.83 -11.87
CA LEU A 240 12.37 13.84 -11.55
C LEU A 240 11.74 14.37 -12.84
N GLU A 241 10.43 14.46 -12.88
CA GLU A 241 9.66 15.04 -13.97
C GLU A 241 8.78 16.20 -13.49
N PRO A 242 8.63 17.27 -14.28
CA PRO A 242 7.79 18.41 -13.92
C PRO A 242 6.34 17.99 -13.64
N ILE A 243 5.75 18.57 -12.60
CA ILE A 243 4.32 18.50 -12.33
C ILE A 243 3.74 19.91 -12.32
N GLY A 244 2.75 20.17 -13.19
CA GLY A 244 2.21 21.52 -13.38
C GLY A 244 3.15 22.46 -14.14
N GLN A 245 2.97 23.77 -13.94
CA GLN A 245 3.67 24.83 -14.67
C GLN A 245 4.85 25.45 -13.87
N GLY A 246 5.07 25.01 -12.63
CA GLY A 246 6.08 25.56 -11.73
C GLY A 246 7.41 24.81 -11.72
N GLN A 247 8.17 24.98 -10.63
CA GLN A 247 9.42 24.25 -10.39
C GLN A 247 9.20 22.89 -9.70
N ALA A 248 7.95 22.58 -9.33
CA ALA A 248 7.61 21.29 -8.76
C ALA A 248 7.94 20.15 -9.73
N LYS A 249 8.73 19.19 -9.23
CA LYS A 249 9.05 17.95 -9.93
C LYS A 249 8.81 16.77 -9.01
N VAL A 250 8.32 15.68 -9.58
CA VAL A 250 7.99 14.43 -8.87
C VAL A 250 8.67 13.25 -9.55
N GLU A 251 8.76 12.13 -8.85
CA GLU A 251 9.38 10.93 -9.41
C GLU A 251 8.58 10.39 -10.61
N HIS A 252 9.30 10.10 -11.70
CA HIS A 252 8.75 9.69 -12.98
C HIS A 252 7.87 8.43 -12.88
N GLY A 253 8.31 7.41 -12.14
CA GLY A 253 7.55 6.17 -11.96
C GLY A 253 6.20 6.39 -11.29
N PHE A 254 6.16 7.21 -10.24
CA PHE A 254 4.88 7.60 -9.61
C PHE A 254 3.97 8.35 -10.58
N LEU A 255 4.51 9.35 -11.27
CA LEU A 255 3.74 10.17 -12.21
C LEU A 255 3.22 9.34 -13.39
N SER A 256 4.04 8.42 -13.90
CA SER A 256 3.69 7.50 -14.97
C SER A 256 2.50 6.62 -14.58
N ILE A 257 2.51 6.00 -13.39
CA ILE A 257 1.39 5.20 -12.89
C ILE A 257 0.12 6.05 -12.74
N TYR A 258 0.27 7.28 -12.26
CA TYR A 258 -0.84 8.19 -12.00
C TYR A 258 -1.50 8.73 -13.29
N THR A 259 -0.72 8.96 -14.35
CA THR A 259 -1.16 9.70 -15.55
C THR A 259 -1.23 8.86 -16.83
N SER A 260 -0.64 7.66 -16.87
CA SER A 260 -0.67 6.79 -18.05
C SER A 260 -2.10 6.36 -18.42
N LYS A 261 -2.39 6.44 -19.73
CA LYS A 261 -3.64 5.97 -20.35
C LYS A 261 -3.36 5.43 -21.75
N CYS A 262 -4.31 4.65 -22.27
CA CYS A 262 -4.25 4.05 -23.59
C CYS A 262 -5.67 3.77 -24.10
N ASP A 263 -6.04 4.41 -25.22
CA ASP A 263 -7.37 4.30 -25.84
C ASP A 263 -7.70 2.88 -26.31
N LYS A 264 -6.67 2.05 -26.53
CA LYS A 264 -6.82 0.65 -26.94
C LYS A 264 -7.22 -0.28 -25.80
N THR A 265 -7.09 0.17 -24.55
CA THR A 265 -7.41 -0.66 -23.38
C THR A 265 -8.85 -0.48 -22.92
N ARG A 266 -9.40 -1.52 -22.30
CA ARG A 266 -10.76 -1.49 -21.77
C ARG A 266 -10.88 -0.63 -20.50
N TYR A 267 -9.87 -0.66 -19.63
CA TYR A 267 -9.93 -0.07 -18.28
C TYR A 267 -9.17 1.25 -18.15
N ASN A 268 -8.19 1.53 -19.01
CA ASN A 268 -7.34 2.73 -18.94
C ASN A 268 -7.49 3.64 -20.16
N LYS A 269 -8.69 3.74 -20.73
CA LYS A 269 -9.03 4.86 -21.65
C LYS A 269 -8.84 6.21 -20.96
N HIS A 270 -9.08 6.22 -19.65
CA HIS A 270 -8.78 7.32 -18.76
C HIS A 270 -7.66 6.94 -17.80
N SER A 271 -6.80 7.89 -17.47
CA SER A 271 -5.73 7.68 -16.48
C SER A 271 -6.32 7.48 -15.07
N ALA A 272 -5.51 6.98 -14.14
CA ALA A 272 -5.94 6.86 -12.74
C ALA A 272 -6.32 8.23 -12.16
N SER A 273 -5.55 9.27 -12.49
CA SER A 273 -5.85 10.69 -12.22
C SER A 273 -7.22 11.12 -12.76
N GLU A 274 -7.51 10.89 -14.04
CA GLU A 274 -8.80 11.27 -14.64
C GLU A 274 -9.99 10.53 -13.98
N GLN A 275 -9.81 9.24 -13.67
CA GLN A 275 -10.83 8.42 -13.01
C GLN A 275 -11.15 8.94 -11.60
N VAL A 276 -10.14 9.16 -10.77
CA VAL A 276 -10.33 9.62 -9.38
C VAL A 276 -10.88 11.05 -9.35
N MET A 277 -10.34 11.96 -10.15
CA MET A 277 -10.73 13.37 -10.14
C MET A 277 -12.15 13.58 -10.64
N LYS A 278 -12.59 12.78 -11.62
CA LYS A 278 -13.98 12.79 -12.08
C LYS A 278 -14.94 12.45 -10.94
N GLU A 279 -14.64 11.41 -10.16
CA GLU A 279 -15.51 10.98 -9.07
C GLU A 279 -15.46 11.94 -7.87
N VAL A 280 -14.26 12.40 -7.48
CA VAL A 280 -14.11 13.41 -6.42
C VAL A 280 -14.88 14.67 -6.78
N LYS A 281 -14.78 15.16 -8.02
CA LYS A 281 -15.54 16.32 -8.50
C LYS A 281 -17.04 16.12 -8.37
N ARG A 282 -17.54 14.94 -8.78
CA ARG A 282 -18.96 14.58 -8.69
C ARG A 282 -19.45 14.62 -7.24
N LEU A 283 -18.72 13.97 -6.31
CA LEU A 283 -19.10 13.90 -4.90
C LEU A 283 -19.02 15.26 -4.22
N VAL A 284 -17.93 16.00 -4.40
CA VAL A 284 -17.74 17.33 -3.81
C VAL A 284 -18.86 18.27 -4.26
N HIS A 285 -19.14 18.34 -5.56
CA HIS A 285 -20.22 19.19 -6.07
C HIS A 285 -21.60 18.77 -5.55
N LEU A 286 -21.90 17.47 -5.55
CA LEU A 286 -23.18 16.94 -5.10
C LEU A 286 -23.49 17.33 -3.65
N TYR A 287 -22.53 17.14 -2.74
CA TYR A 287 -22.75 17.39 -1.31
C TYR A 287 -22.61 18.87 -0.94
N GLN A 288 -21.78 19.65 -1.63
CA GLN A 288 -21.78 21.10 -1.48
C GLN A 288 -23.11 21.72 -1.92
N LYS A 289 -23.72 21.23 -3.01
CA LYS A 289 -25.06 21.68 -3.45
C LYS A 289 -26.15 21.37 -2.43
N LYS A 290 -25.97 20.32 -1.62
CA LYS A 290 -26.85 20.00 -0.48
C LYS A 290 -26.61 20.87 0.77
N GLY A 291 -25.63 21.78 0.72
CA GLY A 291 -25.26 22.63 1.87
C GLY A 291 -24.41 21.91 2.91
N GLU A 292 -23.84 20.75 2.60
CA GLU A 292 -23.00 20.00 3.54
C GLU A 292 -21.55 20.52 3.50
N GLN A 293 -20.91 20.53 4.67
CA GLN A 293 -19.46 20.72 4.76
C GLN A 293 -18.77 19.46 4.21
N VAL A 294 -17.94 19.60 3.18
CA VAL A 294 -17.22 18.49 2.54
C VAL A 294 -15.72 18.56 2.82
N SER A 295 -15.08 17.41 3.03
CA SER A 295 -13.62 17.25 3.03
C SER A 295 -13.18 16.12 2.09
N LEU A 296 -11.90 16.14 1.72
CA LEU A 296 -11.24 15.04 1.02
C LEU A 296 -10.10 14.50 1.86
N THR A 297 -10.16 13.22 2.24
CA THR A 297 -9.09 12.51 2.91
C THR A 297 -8.48 11.45 1.99
N ILE A 298 -7.17 11.50 1.79
CA ILE A 298 -6.46 10.57 0.91
C ILE A 298 -5.55 9.69 1.77
N THR A 299 -5.56 8.39 1.53
CA THR A 299 -4.76 7.43 2.29
C THR A 299 -4.04 6.44 1.37
N GLY A 300 -2.91 5.94 1.84
CA GLY A 300 -2.15 4.94 1.10
C GLY A 300 -0.90 4.49 1.84
N HIS A 301 -0.50 3.27 1.53
CA HIS A 301 0.71 2.64 2.07
C HIS A 301 1.76 2.46 0.98
N SER A 302 3.04 2.67 1.30
CA SER A 302 4.16 2.49 0.37
C SER A 302 3.95 3.32 -0.91
N LEU A 303 3.98 2.72 -2.10
CA LEU A 303 3.61 3.36 -3.38
C LEU A 303 2.25 4.10 -3.30
N GLY A 304 1.27 3.58 -2.58
CA GLY A 304 -0.05 4.22 -2.44
C GLY A 304 0.02 5.58 -1.74
N GLY A 305 0.97 5.76 -0.80
CA GLY A 305 1.20 7.06 -0.16
C GLY A 305 1.75 8.10 -1.15
N ALA A 306 2.61 7.66 -2.08
CA ALA A 306 3.16 8.52 -3.13
C ALA A 306 2.08 8.96 -4.12
N LEU A 307 1.24 8.02 -4.59
CA LEU A 307 0.09 8.31 -5.44
C LEU A 307 -0.91 9.24 -4.74
N GLY A 308 -1.10 9.05 -3.43
CA GLY A 308 -1.94 9.92 -2.62
C GLY A 308 -1.49 11.38 -2.60
N LEU A 309 -0.18 11.64 -2.54
CA LEU A 309 0.36 13.01 -2.62
C LEU A 309 0.19 13.65 -4.00
N LEU A 310 0.35 12.88 -5.09
CA LEU A 310 0.05 13.36 -6.44
C LEU A 310 -1.43 13.71 -6.59
N ASN A 311 -2.31 12.86 -6.05
CA ASN A 311 -3.74 13.09 -6.07
C ASN A 311 -4.15 14.32 -5.24
N ALA A 312 -3.53 14.53 -4.07
CA ALA A 312 -3.77 15.70 -3.24
C ALA A 312 -3.35 17.01 -3.94
N TYR A 313 -2.20 17.00 -4.62
CA TYR A 313 -1.72 18.15 -5.40
C TYR A 313 -2.71 18.54 -6.50
N GLU A 314 -3.17 17.57 -7.28
CA GLU A 314 -4.16 17.80 -8.34
C GLU A 314 -5.50 18.27 -7.77
N ALA A 315 -5.98 17.64 -6.68
CA ALA A 315 -7.23 18.00 -6.02
C ALA A 315 -7.20 19.43 -5.49
N ALA A 316 -6.11 19.85 -4.84
CA ALA A 316 -6.01 21.18 -4.27
C ALA A 316 -6.00 22.29 -5.33
N LYS A 317 -5.43 22.02 -6.52
CA LYS A 317 -5.51 22.95 -7.66
C LYS A 317 -6.93 23.05 -8.25
N ASN A 318 -7.69 21.96 -8.22
CA ASN A 318 -9.05 21.92 -8.78
C ASN A 318 -10.14 22.38 -7.81
N PHE A 319 -9.89 22.29 -6.49
CA PHE A 319 -10.84 22.67 -5.45
C PHE A 319 -10.23 23.66 -4.44
N PRO A 320 -9.98 24.92 -4.84
CA PRO A 320 -9.52 25.94 -3.91
C PRO A 320 -10.47 26.05 -2.70
N GLY A 321 -9.91 25.95 -1.49
CA GLY A 321 -10.66 26.05 -0.24
C GLY A 321 -11.27 24.73 0.30
N LEU A 322 -11.17 23.62 -0.44
CA LEU A 322 -11.54 22.31 0.09
C LEU A 322 -10.51 21.86 1.14
N SER A 323 -10.97 21.36 2.29
CA SER A 323 -10.06 20.76 3.28
C SER A 323 -9.57 19.40 2.77
N ILE A 324 -8.29 19.34 2.39
CA ILE A 324 -7.64 18.14 1.84
C ILE A 324 -6.57 17.66 2.81
N SER A 325 -6.69 16.41 3.24
CA SER A 325 -5.66 15.75 4.07
C SER A 325 -5.12 14.48 3.43
N VAL A 326 -3.87 14.17 3.72
CA VAL A 326 -3.19 12.93 3.32
C VAL A 326 -2.68 12.22 4.56
N VAL A 327 -3.15 10.99 4.80
CA VAL A 327 -2.62 10.11 5.85
C VAL A 327 -1.87 8.97 5.17
N SER A 328 -0.54 9.01 5.23
CA SER A 328 0.30 8.05 4.50
C SER A 328 1.11 7.18 5.44
N PHE A 329 1.27 5.91 5.07
CA PHE A 329 2.00 4.91 5.84
C PHE A 329 3.19 4.44 5.03
N ALA A 330 4.38 4.47 5.61
CA ALA A 330 5.59 4.02 4.93
C ALA A 330 5.81 4.67 3.55
N SER A 331 5.38 5.92 3.35
CA SER A 331 5.47 6.56 2.03
C SER A 331 6.92 6.95 1.71
N PRO A 332 7.44 6.64 0.51
CA PRO A 332 8.69 7.21 0.04
C PRO A 332 8.55 8.72 -0.20
N ARG A 333 9.69 9.39 -0.43
CA ARG A 333 9.72 10.77 -0.92
C ARG A 333 9.20 10.81 -2.36
N VAL A 334 8.40 11.83 -2.67
CA VAL A 334 7.66 11.89 -3.93
C VAL A 334 8.25 12.89 -4.92
N GLY A 335 8.71 14.05 -4.43
CA GLY A 335 9.19 15.12 -5.29
C GLY A 335 10.24 16.00 -4.63
N ASN A 336 10.61 17.04 -5.33
CA ASN A 336 11.59 18.02 -4.88
C ASN A 336 11.02 19.02 -3.86
N ILE A 337 11.86 19.95 -3.40
CA ILE A 337 11.47 20.98 -2.45
C ILE A 337 10.33 21.88 -2.97
N ALA A 338 10.33 22.23 -4.26
CA ALA A 338 9.27 23.03 -4.87
C ALA A 338 7.91 22.31 -4.84
N PHE A 339 7.88 20.98 -5.04
CA PHE A 339 6.65 20.19 -4.88
C PHE A 339 6.10 20.24 -3.45
N ARG A 340 6.97 20.13 -2.44
CA ARG A 340 6.59 20.30 -1.03
C ARG A 340 5.99 21.69 -0.78
N ASP A 341 6.68 22.72 -1.24
CA ASP A 341 6.29 24.11 -0.98
C ASP A 341 4.99 24.47 -1.68
N GLU A 342 4.78 24.02 -2.91
CA GLU A 342 3.51 24.19 -3.61
C GLU A 342 2.36 23.46 -2.89
N LEU A 343 2.55 22.22 -2.40
CA LEU A 343 1.53 21.52 -1.60
C LEU A 343 1.16 22.28 -0.33
N TYR A 344 2.17 22.83 0.36
CA TYR A 344 1.96 23.64 1.56
C TYR A 344 1.18 24.93 1.24
N GLN A 345 1.55 25.64 0.16
CA GLN A 345 0.84 26.85 -0.29
C GLN A 345 -0.60 26.56 -0.72
N LEU A 346 -0.86 25.38 -1.28
CA LEU A 346 -2.20 24.92 -1.63
C LEU A 346 -3.04 24.50 -0.41
N GLY A 347 -2.47 24.53 0.80
CA GLY A 347 -3.18 24.23 2.05
C GLY A 347 -3.40 22.73 2.30
N VAL A 348 -2.68 21.85 1.60
CA VAL A 348 -2.78 20.39 1.80
C VAL A 348 -2.13 20.01 3.11
N LYS A 349 -2.86 19.29 3.96
CA LYS A 349 -2.35 18.77 5.24
C LYS A 349 -1.89 17.34 5.09
N THR A 350 -0.63 17.04 5.41
CA THR A 350 -0.08 15.68 5.25
C THR A 350 0.46 15.16 6.58
N LEU A 351 -0.04 14.02 7.01
CA LEU A 351 0.48 13.23 8.14
C LEU A 351 1.16 11.97 7.59
N ARG A 352 2.46 11.83 7.87
CA ARG A 352 3.25 10.67 7.46
C ARG A 352 3.59 9.82 8.66
N LEU A 353 3.20 8.56 8.60
CA LEU A 353 3.60 7.56 9.57
C LEU A 353 4.85 6.85 9.09
N THR A 354 5.90 6.85 9.91
CA THR A 354 7.17 6.17 9.62
C THR A 354 7.57 5.26 10.77
N ILE A 355 8.12 4.08 10.44
CA ILE A 355 8.79 3.22 11.42
C ILE A 355 10.29 3.46 11.29
N LYS A 356 10.98 3.67 12.42
CA LYS A 356 12.43 3.97 12.44
C LYS A 356 13.29 2.96 11.66
N GLN A 357 12.91 1.68 11.76
CA GLN A 357 13.58 0.55 11.12
C GLN A 357 13.18 0.33 9.66
N ASP A 358 12.09 0.97 9.21
CA ASP A 358 11.68 0.90 7.81
C ASP A 358 12.58 1.80 6.95
N VAL A 359 13.07 1.23 5.85
CA VAL A 359 14.00 1.87 4.92
C VAL A 359 13.28 2.62 3.81
N VAL A 360 12.02 2.25 3.54
CA VAL A 360 11.25 2.81 2.42
C VAL A 360 11.05 4.32 2.56
N PRO A 361 10.64 4.88 3.71
CA PRO A 361 10.49 6.33 3.84
C PRO A 361 11.79 7.08 3.60
N LYS A 362 12.96 6.45 3.72
CA LYS A 362 14.26 7.11 3.50
C LYS A 362 14.64 7.19 2.02
N MET A 363 13.77 6.69 1.13
CA MET A 363 13.99 6.61 -0.31
C MET A 363 13.05 7.52 -1.09
N PRO A 364 13.44 7.95 -2.31
CA PRO A 364 14.80 7.90 -2.86
C PRO A 364 15.78 8.82 -2.09
N GLY A 365 17.06 8.43 -2.02
CA GLY A 365 18.14 9.31 -1.56
C GLY A 365 18.97 8.88 -0.34
N ILE A 366 18.98 7.61 0.09
CA ILE A 366 19.79 7.14 1.23
C ILE A 366 21.27 7.61 1.15
N VAL A 367 21.89 7.58 -0.03
CA VAL A 367 23.32 7.95 -0.19
C VAL A 367 23.52 9.46 -0.34
N LEU A 368 22.62 10.18 -1.02
CA LEU A 368 22.79 11.61 -1.34
C LEU A 368 22.34 12.52 -0.19
N ASN A 369 21.20 12.23 0.47
CA ASN A 369 20.68 13.12 1.52
C ASN A 369 21.51 13.04 2.82
N GLU A 370 22.05 11.87 3.17
CA GLU A 370 22.89 11.72 4.38
C GLU A 370 24.32 12.23 4.18
N SER A 371 24.85 12.19 2.95
CA SER A 371 26.19 12.74 2.65
C SER A 371 26.17 14.26 2.44
N LEU A 372 25.07 14.83 1.95
CA LEU A 372 24.95 16.27 1.66
C LEU A 372 24.46 17.12 2.84
N GLN A 373 23.87 16.53 3.89
CA GLN A 373 23.69 17.24 5.17
C GLN A 373 25.02 17.77 5.75
N ARG A 374 26.17 17.26 5.29
CA ARG A 374 27.50 17.77 5.64
C ARG A 374 27.99 18.92 4.74
N PHE A 375 27.21 19.33 3.75
CA PHE A 375 27.58 20.32 2.72
C PHE A 375 26.48 21.38 2.47
N ASP A 376 25.52 21.51 3.39
CA ASP A 376 24.44 22.50 3.30
C ASP A 376 24.99 23.95 3.21
N ASP A 377 26.17 24.23 3.79
CA ASP A 377 26.80 25.55 3.75
C ASP A 377 27.46 25.91 2.39
N ILE A 378 27.64 24.93 1.48
CA ILE A 378 28.44 25.10 0.25
C ILE A 378 27.60 24.99 -1.03
N THR A 379 26.48 24.27 -1.02
CA THR A 379 25.86 23.80 -2.28
C THR A 379 24.62 24.56 -2.75
N GLY A 380 24.06 25.49 -1.96
CA GLY A 380 22.78 26.13 -2.28
C GLY A 380 21.63 25.10 -2.33
N THR A 381 20.38 25.56 -2.34
CA THR A 381 19.20 24.68 -2.40
C THR A 381 19.20 23.82 -3.66
N LEU A 382 19.71 22.61 -3.58
CA LEU A 382 19.79 21.67 -4.69
C LEU A 382 18.38 21.24 -5.12
N GLU A 383 17.87 21.86 -6.19
CA GLU A 383 16.52 21.66 -6.77
C GLU A 383 16.17 20.20 -7.15
N TRP A 384 17.15 19.30 -7.12
CA TRP A 384 17.03 17.88 -7.45
C TRP A 384 16.87 16.97 -6.23
N VAL A 385 16.95 17.49 -5.00
CA VAL A 385 16.85 16.69 -3.77
C VAL A 385 15.40 16.35 -3.45
N TYR A 386 15.12 15.05 -3.31
CA TYR A 386 13.83 14.56 -2.86
C TYR A 386 13.58 14.98 -1.41
N THR A 387 12.40 15.54 -1.17
CA THR A 387 12.02 16.11 0.13
C THR A 387 10.70 15.49 0.61
N HIS A 388 10.57 15.30 1.93
CA HIS A 388 9.32 14.88 2.54
C HIS A 388 8.30 16.02 2.59
N VAL A 389 7.02 15.67 2.48
CA VAL A 389 5.90 16.59 2.64
C VAL A 389 5.14 16.25 3.91
N GLY A 390 4.82 17.25 4.72
CA GLY A 390 3.99 17.09 5.92
C GLY A 390 4.71 16.69 7.20
N VAL A 391 3.90 16.47 8.23
CA VAL A 391 4.30 16.19 9.62
C VAL A 391 4.56 14.69 9.78
N GLU A 392 5.59 14.34 10.55
CA GLU A 392 5.98 12.94 10.81
C GLU A 392 5.49 12.46 12.18
N LEU A 393 4.70 11.37 12.20
CA LEU A 393 4.52 10.54 13.38
C LEU A 393 5.49 9.36 13.30
N LYS A 394 6.54 9.41 14.12
CA LYS A 394 7.62 8.42 14.13
C LYS A 394 7.35 7.31 15.15
N LEU A 395 7.27 6.08 14.65
CA LEU A 395 7.03 4.87 15.42
C LEU A 395 8.32 4.04 15.56
N ASP A 396 8.39 3.19 16.57
CA ASP A 396 9.53 2.30 16.80
C ASP A 396 9.05 0.87 17.09
N ILE A 397 9.53 -0.09 16.30
CA ILE A 397 9.24 -1.53 16.50
C ILE A 397 9.55 -1.96 17.95
N ARG A 398 10.62 -1.40 18.52
CA ARG A 398 11.13 -1.76 19.85
C ARG A 398 10.21 -1.33 20.98
N SER A 399 9.27 -0.42 20.72
CA SER A 399 8.29 0.01 21.72
C SER A 399 7.31 -1.11 22.07
N SER A 400 6.91 -1.93 21.09
CA SER A 400 5.96 -3.00 21.30
C SER A 400 6.60 -4.23 21.94
N PRO A 401 6.09 -4.72 23.08
CA PRO A 401 6.54 -5.99 23.66
C PRO A 401 6.10 -7.21 22.84
N TYR A 402 5.14 -7.04 21.92
CA TYR A 402 4.57 -8.11 21.10
C TYR A 402 5.35 -8.37 19.81
N LEU A 403 6.30 -7.49 19.44
CA LEU A 403 7.04 -7.60 18.17
C LEU A 403 8.44 -8.19 18.38
N LYS A 404 8.86 -9.01 17.42
CA LYS A 404 10.23 -9.53 17.29
C LYS A 404 11.20 -8.36 17.11
N LYS A 405 12.24 -8.32 17.94
CA LYS A 405 13.33 -7.33 17.86
C LYS A 405 14.42 -7.69 16.83
N ARG A 406 14.21 -8.75 16.03
CA ARG A 406 15.17 -9.23 15.02
C ARG A 406 15.01 -8.46 13.71
N LEU A 407 16.04 -8.49 12.86
CA LEU A 407 15.98 -7.85 11.54
C LEU A 407 14.93 -8.53 10.65
N ASN A 408 13.87 -7.80 10.29
CA ASN A 408 12.85 -8.23 9.34
C ASN A 408 12.39 -7.03 8.50
N LEU A 409 13.14 -6.72 7.44
CA LEU A 409 12.88 -5.54 6.61
C LEU A 409 11.48 -5.55 5.97
N VAL A 410 10.99 -6.73 5.57
CA VAL A 410 9.64 -6.87 5.00
C VAL A 410 8.61 -6.60 6.08
N GLY A 411 8.74 -7.22 7.25
CA GLY A 411 7.83 -7.03 8.38
C GLY A 411 7.80 -5.60 8.92
N PHE A 412 8.94 -4.91 8.93
CA PHE A 412 9.00 -3.47 9.29
C PHE A 412 8.21 -2.59 8.33
N HIS A 413 8.07 -3.02 7.07
CA HIS A 413 7.35 -2.31 6.04
C HIS A 413 5.90 -2.78 5.88
N MET A 414 5.43 -3.79 6.61
CA MET A 414 4.04 -4.22 6.52
C MET A 414 3.11 -3.23 7.21
N LEU A 415 2.00 -2.87 6.54
CA LEU A 415 1.04 -1.89 7.03
C LEU A 415 0.42 -2.31 8.37
N GLU A 416 0.12 -3.60 8.56
CA GLU A 416 -0.41 -4.08 9.85
C GLU A 416 0.57 -3.88 11.02
N THR A 417 1.88 -3.90 10.76
CA THR A 417 2.90 -3.53 11.77
C THR A 417 2.78 -2.04 12.14
N TYR A 418 2.54 -1.16 11.16
CA TYR A 418 2.29 0.26 11.41
C TYR A 418 1.02 0.46 12.25
N LEU A 419 -0.09 -0.18 11.89
CA LEU A 419 -1.37 -0.01 12.59
C LEU A 419 -1.33 -0.54 14.02
N HIS A 420 -0.61 -1.65 14.25
CA HIS A 420 -0.33 -2.16 15.59
C HIS A 420 0.46 -1.18 16.44
N LEU A 421 1.52 -0.58 15.88
CA LEU A 421 2.31 0.42 16.59
C LEU A 421 1.51 1.70 16.87
N VAL A 422 0.70 2.19 15.92
CA VAL A 422 -0.19 3.34 16.15
C VAL A 422 -1.15 3.07 17.30
N ASP A 423 -1.76 1.89 17.33
CA ASP A 423 -2.72 1.55 18.39
C ASP A 423 -2.05 1.48 19.77
N GLY A 424 -0.80 1.04 19.84
CA GLY A 424 -0.04 1.04 21.09
C GLY A 424 0.70 2.31 21.44
N PHE A 425 0.85 3.24 20.49
CA PHE A 425 1.63 4.45 20.70
C PHE A 425 0.90 5.42 21.63
N HIS A 426 1.53 5.75 22.77
CA HIS A 426 1.04 6.78 23.68
C HIS A 426 1.73 8.13 23.41
N GLY A 427 3.06 8.18 23.44
CA GLY A 427 3.88 9.38 23.23
C GLY A 427 5.37 9.00 23.21
N SER A 428 6.25 9.94 22.85
CA SER A 428 7.68 9.68 22.80
C SER A 428 8.22 9.42 24.21
N GLY A 429 8.91 8.29 24.39
CA GLY A 429 9.45 7.89 25.70
C GLY A 429 8.42 7.26 26.65
N SER A 430 7.16 7.14 26.24
CA SER A 430 6.15 6.38 26.98
C SER A 430 6.21 4.89 26.63
N GLU A 431 5.77 4.04 27.57
CA GLU A 431 5.61 2.62 27.30
C GLU A 431 4.48 2.34 26.30
N PHE A 432 4.55 1.17 25.66
CA PHE A 432 3.47 0.71 24.80
C PHE A 432 2.19 0.53 25.61
N ARG A 433 1.13 1.12 25.10
CA ARG A 433 -0.14 1.22 25.78
C ARG A 433 -0.77 -0.17 26.02
N GLY A 434 -0.97 -0.52 27.29
CA GLY A 434 -1.56 -1.81 27.69
C GLY A 434 -3.01 -2.00 27.22
N ASN A 435 -3.80 -0.92 27.11
CA ASN A 435 -5.18 -0.96 26.64
C ASN A 435 -5.34 -0.80 25.11
N SER A 436 -4.28 -1.04 24.32
CA SER A 436 -4.37 -1.24 22.87
C SER A 436 -5.40 -2.33 22.55
N ARG A 437 -6.32 -2.06 21.62
CA ARG A 437 -7.46 -2.94 21.29
C ARG A 437 -7.36 -3.61 19.93
N ARG A 438 -6.47 -3.13 19.05
CA ARG A 438 -6.27 -3.75 17.74
C ARG A 438 -5.81 -5.19 17.93
N ASP A 439 -6.41 -6.08 17.16
CA ASP A 439 -6.08 -7.50 17.18
C ASP A 439 -4.61 -7.70 16.78
N LEU A 440 -3.87 -8.38 17.66
CA LEU A 440 -2.46 -8.68 17.47
C LEU A 440 -2.23 -9.58 16.25
N THR A 441 -3.17 -10.49 15.97
CA THR A 441 -3.02 -11.49 14.91
C THR A 441 -2.82 -10.85 13.55
N LEU A 442 -3.42 -9.66 13.33
CA LEU A 442 -3.35 -8.93 12.07
C LEU A 442 -1.90 -8.62 11.63
N VAL A 443 -0.98 -8.41 12.59
CA VAL A 443 0.45 -8.17 12.29
C VAL A 443 1.04 -9.29 11.45
N ASN A 444 0.71 -10.55 11.75
CA ASN A 444 1.22 -11.72 11.04
C ASN A 444 0.41 -12.11 9.81
N LYS A 445 -0.50 -11.25 9.30
CA LYS A 445 -1.25 -11.53 8.05
C LYS A 445 -0.32 -11.98 6.93
N ASP A 446 0.72 -11.19 6.66
CA ASP A 446 1.67 -11.38 5.54
C ASP A 446 3.15 -11.31 5.98
N CYS A 447 3.43 -11.47 7.27
CA CYS A 447 4.81 -11.50 7.76
C CYS A 447 4.99 -12.33 9.04
N ASP A 448 6.23 -12.35 9.54
CA ASP A 448 6.62 -12.98 10.80
C ASP A 448 7.22 -11.94 11.76
N MET A 449 6.35 -11.12 12.35
CA MET A 449 6.75 -10.01 13.21
C MET A 449 6.33 -10.19 14.67
N LEU A 450 5.32 -11.02 14.95
CA LEU A 450 4.93 -11.31 16.34
C LEU A 450 5.92 -12.25 17.02
N ILE A 451 6.11 -12.07 18.33
CA ILE A 451 6.94 -12.99 19.13
C ILE A 451 6.34 -14.40 19.17
N ASP A 452 7.20 -15.42 19.23
CA ASP A 452 6.79 -16.83 19.11
C ASP A 452 5.92 -17.28 20.29
N GLU A 453 6.07 -16.64 21.45
CA GLU A 453 5.30 -16.89 22.68
C GLU A 453 3.78 -16.66 22.49
N LEU A 454 3.39 -15.84 21.51
CA LEU A 454 1.97 -15.61 21.16
C LEU A 454 1.36 -16.78 20.40
N ARG A 455 2.16 -17.71 19.86
CA ARG A 455 1.70 -18.89 19.09
C ARG A 455 0.81 -18.56 17.89
N ILE A 456 0.96 -17.36 17.32
CA ILE A 456 0.24 -16.93 16.12
C ILE A 456 1.10 -17.29 14.90
N PRO A 457 0.61 -18.15 13.98
CA PRO A 457 1.37 -18.53 12.79
C PRO A 457 1.73 -17.30 11.94
N PRO A 458 2.95 -17.22 11.40
CA PRO A 458 3.30 -16.18 10.43
C PRO A 458 2.61 -16.43 9.08
N ASN A 459 2.36 -15.35 8.33
CA ASN A 459 1.73 -15.41 7.01
C ASN A 459 0.42 -16.22 6.99
N TRP A 460 -0.43 -16.04 8.00
CA TRP A 460 -1.63 -16.87 8.16
C TRP A 460 -2.75 -16.50 7.19
N TYR A 461 -2.75 -15.27 6.65
CA TYR A 461 -3.84 -14.77 5.83
C TYR A 461 -3.84 -15.43 4.46
N GLN A 462 -4.83 -16.30 4.23
CA GLN A 462 -5.06 -16.97 2.95
C GLN A 462 -6.51 -17.47 2.89
N LEU A 463 -7.00 -17.72 1.68
CA LEU A 463 -8.27 -18.42 1.50
C LEU A 463 -8.15 -19.88 1.95
N ALA A 464 -9.20 -20.41 2.56
CA ALA A 464 -9.31 -21.83 2.87
C ALA A 464 -9.04 -22.67 1.60
N ASN A 465 -8.21 -23.71 1.72
CA ASN A 465 -7.79 -24.56 0.60
C ASN A 465 -7.25 -23.77 -0.62
N LYS A 466 -6.67 -22.59 -0.40
CA LYS A 466 -6.23 -21.65 -1.45
C LYS A 466 -7.34 -21.28 -2.44
N GLY A 467 -8.59 -21.25 -1.98
CA GLY A 467 -9.77 -20.91 -2.77
C GLY A 467 -10.40 -22.08 -3.52
N LEU A 468 -9.87 -23.31 -3.42
CA LEU A 468 -10.51 -24.49 -4.00
C LEU A 468 -11.73 -24.91 -3.16
N VAL A 469 -12.78 -25.37 -3.81
CA VAL A 469 -14.00 -25.87 -3.18
C VAL A 469 -14.37 -27.24 -3.71
N GLN A 470 -15.01 -28.07 -2.88
CA GLN A 470 -15.62 -29.31 -3.35
C GLN A 470 -16.99 -29.01 -3.97
N ASN A 471 -17.20 -29.48 -5.19
CA ASN A 471 -18.53 -29.41 -5.81
C ASN A 471 -19.45 -30.52 -5.30
N HIS A 472 -20.71 -30.54 -5.74
CA HIS A 472 -21.71 -31.53 -5.33
C HIS A 472 -21.37 -32.99 -5.73
N HIS A 473 -20.34 -33.20 -6.55
CA HIS A 473 -19.81 -34.52 -6.91
C HIS A 473 -18.55 -34.91 -6.11
N GLY A 474 -18.16 -34.11 -5.11
CA GLY A 474 -16.95 -34.35 -4.32
C GLY A 474 -15.63 -34.03 -5.04
N ARG A 475 -15.67 -33.39 -6.21
CA ARG A 475 -14.46 -32.97 -6.93
C ARG A 475 -14.02 -31.60 -6.45
N TRP A 476 -12.71 -31.45 -6.23
CA TRP A 476 -12.08 -30.15 -5.98
C TRP A 476 -12.02 -29.33 -7.26
N VAL A 477 -12.58 -28.13 -7.23
CA VAL A 477 -12.65 -27.22 -8.37
C VAL A 477 -12.27 -25.81 -7.95
N LYS A 478 -11.75 -25.02 -8.89
CA LYS A 478 -11.67 -23.57 -8.73
C LYS A 478 -13.07 -23.00 -8.98
N PRO A 479 -13.67 -22.28 -8.01
CA PRO A 479 -14.98 -21.70 -8.22
C PRO A 479 -14.92 -20.63 -9.31
N THR A 480 -15.96 -20.54 -10.12
CA THR A 480 -16.18 -19.40 -10.99
C THR A 480 -16.40 -18.16 -10.13
N ARG A 481 -15.80 -17.04 -10.54
CA ARG A 481 -16.02 -15.75 -9.87
C ARG A 481 -17.48 -15.33 -9.98
N ASP A 482 -18.04 -14.76 -8.91
CA ASP A 482 -19.39 -14.20 -8.95
C ASP A 482 -19.47 -13.20 -10.12
N PRO A 483 -20.46 -13.31 -11.01
CA PRO A 483 -20.62 -12.37 -12.13
C PRO A 483 -20.63 -10.90 -11.71
N GLU A 484 -21.12 -10.57 -10.51
CA GLU A 484 -21.10 -9.20 -9.97
C GLU A 484 -19.71 -8.72 -9.55
N ASP A 485 -18.81 -9.66 -9.24
CA ASP A 485 -17.43 -9.39 -8.86
C ASP A 485 -16.50 -9.36 -10.08
N VAL A 486 -16.97 -9.73 -11.27
CA VAL A 486 -16.17 -9.67 -12.50
C VAL A 486 -15.91 -8.20 -12.87
N PRO A 487 -14.63 -7.79 -13.07
CA PRO A 487 -14.31 -6.43 -13.44
C PRO A 487 -15.00 -6.04 -14.75
N SER A 488 -15.78 -4.95 -14.74
CA SER A 488 -16.45 -4.44 -15.94
C SER A 488 -16.57 -2.91 -15.88
N PRO A 489 -15.87 -2.17 -16.76
CA PRO A 489 -15.89 -0.71 -16.71
C PRO A 489 -17.19 -0.11 -17.29
N SER A 490 -17.96 -0.87 -18.07
CA SER A 490 -19.24 -0.44 -18.65
C SER A 490 -20.43 -0.56 -17.69
N MET A 491 -20.40 -1.52 -16.76
CA MET A 491 -21.41 -1.61 -15.70
C MET A 491 -21.28 -0.45 -14.69
N GLU A 492 -20.05 0.01 -14.44
CA GLU A 492 -19.76 1.16 -13.55
C GLU A 492 -20.27 2.50 -14.10
N SER A 493 -20.40 2.68 -15.42
CA SER A 493 -20.95 3.90 -16.02
C SER A 493 -22.48 3.87 -16.16
N LEU A 494 -23.07 2.70 -16.45
CA LEU A 494 -24.52 2.55 -16.65
C LEU A 494 -25.31 2.62 -15.33
N GLN A 495 -24.81 2.08 -14.22
CA GLN A 495 -25.49 2.15 -12.92
C GLN A 495 -25.55 3.56 -12.33
N ASN A 496 -24.60 4.44 -12.65
CA ASN A 496 -24.62 5.84 -12.20
C ASN A 496 -25.77 6.62 -12.85
N ASN A 497 -26.20 6.25 -14.07
CA ASN A 497 -27.36 6.85 -14.74
C ASN A 497 -28.69 6.31 -14.19
N ALA A 498 -28.74 5.05 -13.76
CA ALA A 498 -29.97 4.41 -13.27
C ALA A 498 -30.41 4.90 -11.87
N LEU A 499 -29.50 5.45 -11.06
CA LEU A 499 -29.81 6.05 -9.74
C LEU A 499 -30.24 7.53 -9.81
N GLY A 500 -30.57 8.05 -11.00
CA GLY A 500 -31.00 9.46 -11.16
C GLY A 500 -29.88 10.48 -10.92
N LEU A 501 -28.61 10.07 -11.05
CA LEU A 501 -27.41 10.89 -10.85
C LEU A 501 -26.67 11.17 -12.18
N GLY A 502 -27.39 11.13 -13.31
CA GLY A 502 -26.87 11.47 -14.64
C GLY A 502 -27.25 12.90 -15.07
N ASP A 503 -26.25 13.65 -15.54
CA ASP A 503 -26.39 15.03 -16.01
C ASP A 503 -27.32 15.14 -17.22
N SER A 504 -28.31 16.02 -17.13
CA SER A 504 -28.99 16.61 -18.28
C SER A 504 -28.12 17.75 -18.83
N TYR A 505 -27.20 17.46 -19.73
CA TYR A 505 -26.63 18.49 -20.61
C TYR A 505 -27.29 18.36 -21.98
N GLY A 506 -28.24 19.26 -22.23
CA GLY A 506 -28.87 19.45 -23.53
C GLY A 506 -27.85 19.92 -24.55
N LEU A 507 -27.85 19.24 -25.71
CA LEU A 507 -27.32 19.77 -26.95
C LEU A 507 -28.27 20.87 -27.43
N GLU A 508 -27.96 22.14 -27.15
CA GLU A 508 -28.52 23.23 -27.94
C GLU A 508 -27.72 23.34 -29.24
N SER A 509 -28.30 22.76 -30.29
CA SER A 509 -27.91 22.97 -31.68
C SER A 509 -28.37 24.36 -32.13
N SER A 510 -27.45 25.32 -32.19
CA SER A 510 -27.68 26.61 -32.82
C SER A 510 -27.28 26.57 -34.30
N PHE A 511 -28.25 26.31 -35.18
CA PHE A 511 -28.25 26.80 -36.56
C PHE A 511 -29.69 27.06 -36.99
N GLY A 512 -30.16 28.29 -36.75
CA GLY A 512 -31.35 28.84 -37.38
C GLY A 512 -30.96 29.49 -38.71
N PHE A 513 -31.57 29.02 -39.80
CA PHE A 513 -31.77 29.84 -41.00
C PHE A 513 -32.99 30.73 -40.76
N SER A 514 -32.90 32.01 -41.15
CA SER A 514 -34.01 32.65 -41.85
C SER A 514 -33.60 33.93 -42.55
N THR A 515 -34.03 33.98 -43.82
CA THR A 515 -34.32 35.12 -44.71
C THR A 515 -33.22 36.08 -45.10
#